data_AF-A0A347AEP6-F1
#
_entry.id   AF-A0A347AEP6-F1
#
_cell.length_a   1.000
_cell.length_b   1.000
_cell.length_c   1.000
_cell.angle_alpha   90.00
_cell.angle_beta   90.00
_cell.angle_gamma   90.00
#
_symmetry.space_group_name_H-M   'P 1'
#
loop_
_entity.id
_entity.type
_entity.pdbx_description
1 polymer ?
#
loop_
_entity_poly.entity_id
_entity_poly.type
_entity_poly.pdbx_seq_one_letter_code
_entity_poly.pdbx_strand_id
1 'polypeptide(L)'
;MKIAITIKSINKPGVLRDITDMMADCGINISYTHLFIEKDESASIHLELENVDDIETLVKNLKSFPVINDVEVHPSLDEIYGKRIIIIGGGAQVAMVAQGAITEADRHNIRGERISIDTIPLVGEKELAEAVAAVGRIPRVGALVLAGSLMGGKISEEVDKVKKEHDMIVISLSMPGSVTEKADLVITDPVQAGVIAVMAIADTAIFDIKKIKRKRF
;
A
#
# COMPACT_ATOMS: atom_id res chain seq x y z
N MET A 1 1.82 21.58 2.09
CA MET A 1 2.38 20.76 0.99
C MET A 1 2.80 19.41 1.58
N LYS A 2 2.61 18.29 0.88
CA LYS A 2 3.19 17.00 1.29
C LYS A 2 4.59 16.90 0.71
N ILE A 3 5.58 16.62 1.55
CA ILE A 3 6.98 16.52 1.15
C ILE A 3 7.54 15.23 1.74
N ALA A 4 8.40 14.54 1.00
CA ALA A 4 9.15 13.43 1.55
C ALA A 4 10.63 13.80 1.70
N ILE A 5 11.23 13.33 2.78
CA ILE A 5 12.67 13.45 3.03
C ILE A 5 13.24 12.08 3.38
N THR A 6 14.48 11.86 2.95
CA THR A 6 15.28 10.70 3.35
C THR A 6 16.49 11.21 4.11
N ILE A 7 16.64 10.75 5.34
CA ILE A 7 17.74 11.10 6.24
C ILE A 7 18.65 9.88 6.35
N LYS A 8 19.93 10.06 6.02
CA LYS A 8 20.97 9.07 6.32
C LYS A 8 21.68 9.49 7.59
N SER A 9 21.74 8.60 8.57
CA SER A 9 22.34 8.88 9.87
C SER A 9 23.17 7.71 10.39
N ILE A 10 23.99 7.98 11.40
CA ILE A 10 24.65 6.93 12.17
C ILE A 10 23.57 6.15 12.93
N ASN A 11 23.64 4.81 12.94
CA ASN A 11 22.72 3.96 13.68
C ASN A 11 23.01 3.99 15.20
N LYS A 12 22.40 4.94 15.92
CA LYS A 12 22.52 5.08 17.38
C LYS A 12 21.15 5.17 18.07
N PRO A 13 21.04 4.72 19.33
CA PRO A 13 19.83 4.96 20.12
C PRO A 13 19.49 6.45 20.22
N GLY A 14 18.21 6.78 20.05
CA GLY A 14 17.70 8.15 20.20
C GLY A 14 17.65 8.98 18.93
N VAL A 15 18.29 8.56 17.82
CA VAL A 15 18.33 9.38 16.59
C VAL A 15 16.94 9.68 16.04
N LEU A 16 16.06 8.68 15.95
CA LEU A 16 14.69 8.91 15.50
C LEU A 16 13.91 9.83 16.45
N ARG A 17 14.10 9.68 17.77
CA ARG A 17 13.48 10.55 18.79
C ARG A 17 13.90 12.00 18.57
N ASP A 18 15.20 12.24 18.44
CA ASP A 18 15.74 13.59 18.31
C ASP A 18 15.24 14.26 17.01
N ILE A 19 15.10 13.49 15.93
CA ILE A 19 14.48 13.95 14.68
C ILE A 19 13.00 14.29 14.89
N THR A 20 12.23 13.39 15.52
CA THR A 20 10.79 13.60 15.73
C THR A 20 10.50 14.74 16.70
N ASP A 21 11.34 14.95 17.71
CA ASP A 21 11.23 16.07 18.65
C ASP A 21 11.41 17.40 17.91
N MET A 22 12.41 17.49 17.02
CA MET A 22 12.61 18.68 16.18
C MET A 22 11.42 18.92 15.23
N MET A 23 10.85 17.87 14.63
CA MET A 23 9.64 18.01 13.80
C MET A 23 8.48 18.58 14.61
N ALA A 24 8.28 18.11 15.84
CA ALA A 24 7.24 18.61 16.74
C ALA A 24 7.47 20.07 17.14
N ASP A 25 8.72 20.47 17.45
CA ASP A 25 9.08 21.86 17.75
C ASP A 25 8.82 22.80 16.56
N CYS A 26 8.93 22.27 15.34
CA CYS A 26 8.62 22.99 14.10
C CYS A 26 7.13 22.95 13.72
N GLY A 27 6.27 22.27 14.50
CA GLY A 27 4.84 22.10 14.19
C GLY A 27 4.56 21.23 12.96
N ILE A 28 5.54 20.41 12.55
CA ILE A 28 5.44 19.56 11.36
C ILE A 28 4.84 18.21 11.76
N ASN A 29 3.83 17.77 11.01
CA ASN A 29 3.22 16.47 11.21
C ASN A 29 3.90 15.41 10.34
N ILE A 30 4.17 14.24 10.90
CA ILE A 30 4.70 13.10 10.15
C ILE A 30 3.51 12.22 9.73
N SER A 31 3.27 12.10 8.43
CA SER A 31 2.19 11.27 7.87
C SER A 31 2.63 9.83 7.61
N TYR A 32 3.93 9.62 7.35
CA TYR A 32 4.49 8.30 7.13
C TYR A 32 5.96 8.24 7.55
N THR A 33 6.38 7.10 8.06
CA THR A 33 7.78 6.83 8.40
C THR A 33 8.17 5.42 7.96
N HIS A 34 9.35 5.30 7.39
CA HIS A 34 9.99 4.02 7.10
C HIS A 34 11.45 4.10 7.46
N LEU A 35 11.90 3.20 8.35
CA LEU A 35 13.27 3.16 8.84
C LEU A 35 13.83 1.77 8.59
N PHE A 36 15.03 1.71 8.03
CA PHE A 36 15.79 0.47 7.90
C PHE A 36 17.29 0.74 8.03
N ILE A 37 18.05 -0.32 8.27
CA ILE A 37 19.51 -0.27 8.33
C ILE A 37 20.08 -0.64 6.97
N GLU A 38 20.93 0.22 6.46
CA GLU A 38 21.65 0.05 5.20
C GLU A 38 22.79 -0.96 5.35
N LYS A 39 23.35 -1.43 4.24
CA LYS A 39 24.44 -2.42 4.23
C LYS A 39 25.73 -1.92 4.88
N ASP A 40 25.91 -0.60 4.96
CA ASP A 40 27.05 0.04 5.61
C ASP A 40 26.80 0.33 7.10
N GLU A 41 25.77 -0.28 7.69
CA GLU A 41 25.33 -0.11 9.09
C GLU A 41 24.81 1.30 9.43
N SER A 42 24.63 2.17 8.42
CA SER A 42 23.94 3.45 8.60
C SER A 42 22.43 3.24 8.68
N ALA A 43 21.73 4.15 9.35
CA ALA A 43 20.27 4.18 9.38
C ALA A 43 19.74 5.07 8.26
N SER A 44 18.76 4.57 7.51
CA SER A 44 18.03 5.30 6.49
C SER A 44 16.60 5.52 6.99
N ILE A 45 16.23 6.79 7.15
CA ILE A 45 14.94 7.21 7.72
C ILE A 45 14.21 8.02 6.65
N HIS A 46 13.17 7.43 6.09
CA HIS A 46 12.27 8.09 5.17
C HIS A 46 11.05 8.62 5.92
N LEU A 47 10.76 9.91 5.77
CA LEU A 47 9.62 10.58 6.39
C LEU A 47 8.79 11.27 5.31
N GLU A 48 7.48 11.08 5.33
CA GLU A 48 6.54 11.97 4.63
C GLU A 48 5.93 12.93 5.64
N LEU A 49 5.93 14.20 5.28
CA LEU A 49 5.66 15.33 6.16
C LEU A 49 4.49 16.16 5.62
N GLU A 50 3.68 16.66 6.54
CA GLU A 50 2.61 17.61 6.31
C GLU A 50 2.92 18.93 7.04
N ASN A 51 2.37 20.03 6.55
CA ASN A 51 2.55 21.39 7.10
C ASN A 51 4.01 21.89 7.08
N VAL A 52 4.79 21.51 6.06
CA VAL A 52 6.12 22.08 5.83
C VAL A 52 6.00 23.38 5.04
N ASP A 53 6.26 24.51 5.70
CA ASP A 53 6.26 25.85 5.08
C ASP A 53 7.65 26.24 4.52
N ASP A 54 8.73 25.82 5.19
CA ASP A 54 10.11 26.12 4.80
C ASP A 54 10.99 24.86 4.87
N ILE A 55 11.13 24.21 3.72
CA ILE A 55 11.95 23.00 3.57
C ILE A 55 13.45 23.27 3.70
N GLU A 56 13.93 24.47 3.31
CA GLU A 56 15.34 24.80 3.35
C GLU A 56 15.82 24.93 4.80
N THR A 57 15.03 25.61 5.63
CA THR A 57 15.28 25.72 7.07
C THR A 57 15.20 24.36 7.75
N LEU A 58 14.23 23.52 7.38
CA LEU A 58 14.12 22.16 7.93
C LEU A 58 15.37 21.31 7.63
N VAL A 59 15.80 21.29 6.37
CA VAL A 59 17.00 20.53 5.95
C VAL A 59 18.24 21.06 6.65
N LYS A 60 18.37 22.38 6.80
CA LYS A 60 19.48 23.01 7.52
C LYS A 60 19.50 22.60 9.00
N ASN A 61 18.34 22.59 9.65
CA ASN A 61 18.21 22.17 11.05
C ASN A 61 18.58 20.70 11.23
N LEU A 62 18.12 19.81 10.34
CA LEU A 62 18.52 18.40 10.34
C LEU A 62 20.03 18.22 10.17
N LYS A 63 20.64 18.93 9.21
CA LYS A 63 22.09 18.87 8.98
C LYS A 63 22.93 19.44 10.13
N SER A 64 22.32 20.09 11.12
CA SER A 64 23.02 20.54 12.34
C SER A 64 23.30 19.40 13.33
N PHE A 65 22.59 18.27 13.22
CA PHE A 65 22.80 17.10 14.09
C PHE A 65 24.06 16.36 13.65
N PRO A 66 25.06 16.16 14.55
CA PRO A 66 26.31 15.48 14.19
C PRO A 66 26.15 14.03 13.73
N VAL A 67 24.99 13.42 14.04
CA VAL A 67 24.67 12.03 13.68
C VAL A 67 24.04 11.90 12.30
N ILE A 68 23.65 13.02 11.66
CA ILE A 68 23.06 13.03 10.32
C ILE A 68 24.16 13.25 9.29
N ASN A 69 24.29 12.29 8.37
CA ASN A 69 25.28 12.32 7.29
C ASN A 69 24.74 13.05 6.07
N ASP A 70 23.48 12.82 5.72
CA ASP A 70 22.85 13.44 4.57
C ASP A 70 21.33 13.55 4.72
N VAL A 71 20.75 14.50 4.00
CA VAL A 71 19.31 14.72 3.90
C VAL A 71 18.97 15.04 2.46
N GLU A 72 18.14 14.20 1.87
CA GLU A 72 17.65 14.33 0.50
C GLU A 72 16.13 14.59 0.50
N VAL A 73 15.66 15.48 -0.36
CA VAL A 73 14.23 15.82 -0.51
C VAL A 73 13.70 15.21 -1.81
N HIS A 74 12.54 14.55 -1.73
CA HIS A 74 11.93 13.87 -2.87
C HIS A 74 10.40 14.04 -2.87
N PRO A 75 9.75 13.75 -4.01
CA PRO A 75 8.31 13.49 -4.04
C PRO A 75 7.93 12.33 -3.12
N SER A 76 6.68 12.31 -2.64
CA SER A 76 6.18 11.24 -1.76
C SER A 76 6.02 9.91 -2.49
N LEU A 77 5.92 8.81 -1.74
CA LEU A 77 5.60 7.51 -2.31
C LEU A 77 4.19 7.50 -2.93
N ASP A 78 3.28 8.32 -2.39
CA ASP A 78 1.96 8.53 -2.97
C ASP A 78 2.05 9.27 -4.33
N GLU A 79 2.90 10.28 -4.47
CA GLU A 79 3.09 10.98 -5.76
C GLU A 79 3.79 10.10 -6.82
N ILE A 80 4.71 9.23 -6.41
CA ILE A 80 5.48 8.39 -7.34
C ILE A 80 4.72 7.10 -7.69
N TYR A 81 4.28 6.37 -6.66
CA TYR A 81 3.69 5.03 -6.78
C TYR A 81 2.19 5.00 -6.52
N GLY A 82 1.60 6.03 -5.91
CA GLY A 82 0.16 6.18 -5.71
C GLY A 82 -0.50 5.07 -4.91
N LYS A 83 -1.74 4.75 -5.26
CA LYS A 83 -2.52 3.71 -4.58
C LYS A 83 -1.97 2.33 -4.95
N ARG A 84 -2.16 1.34 -4.08
CA ARG A 84 -1.66 -0.02 -4.28
C ARG A 84 -2.81 -1.02 -4.36
N ILE A 85 -2.66 -1.98 -5.28
CA ILE A 85 -3.47 -3.19 -5.32
C ILE A 85 -2.58 -4.35 -4.94
N ILE A 86 -3.01 -5.13 -3.96
CA ILE A 86 -2.31 -6.34 -3.54
C ILE A 86 -3.03 -7.56 -4.11
N ILE A 87 -2.30 -8.46 -4.77
CA ILE A 87 -2.83 -9.70 -5.33
C ILE A 87 -2.17 -10.89 -4.63
N ILE A 88 -2.98 -11.75 -4.01
CA ILE A 88 -2.50 -12.91 -3.23
C ILE A 88 -3.22 -14.18 -3.70
N GLY A 89 -2.47 -15.28 -3.85
CA GLY A 89 -3.05 -16.60 -4.09
C GLY A 89 -2.19 -17.51 -4.95
N GLY A 90 -2.83 -18.39 -5.73
CA GLY A 90 -2.13 -19.35 -6.58
C GLY A 90 -1.41 -18.68 -7.75
N GLY A 91 -0.15 -19.02 -7.99
CA GLY A 91 0.72 -18.29 -8.92
C GLY A 91 0.14 -18.06 -10.33
N ALA A 92 -0.53 -19.06 -10.91
CA ALA A 92 -1.17 -18.90 -12.22
C ALA A 92 -2.32 -17.88 -12.21
N GLN A 93 -3.17 -17.90 -11.18
CA GLN A 93 -4.29 -16.97 -11.06
C GLN A 93 -3.81 -15.57 -10.69
N VAL A 94 -2.82 -15.47 -9.79
CA VAL A 94 -2.15 -14.19 -9.46
C VAL A 94 -1.61 -13.52 -10.73
N ALA A 95 -0.92 -14.28 -11.60
CA ALA A 95 -0.38 -13.74 -12.85
C ALA A 95 -1.48 -13.22 -13.80
N MET A 96 -2.59 -13.96 -13.94
CA MET A 96 -3.70 -13.53 -14.80
C MET A 96 -4.39 -12.26 -14.26
N VAL A 97 -4.60 -12.17 -12.94
CA VAL A 97 -5.14 -10.95 -12.32
C VAL A 97 -4.17 -9.78 -12.51
N ALA A 98 -2.88 -10.02 -12.29
CA ALA A 98 -1.84 -9.00 -12.45
C ALA A 98 -1.81 -8.45 -13.88
N GLN A 99 -1.95 -9.30 -14.89
CA GLN A 99 -2.02 -8.87 -16.29
C GLN A 99 -3.13 -7.85 -16.54
N GLY A 100 -4.34 -8.13 -16.06
CA GLY A 100 -5.48 -7.23 -16.20
C GLY A 100 -5.28 -5.92 -15.41
N ALA A 101 -4.80 -6.04 -14.18
CA ALA A 101 -4.56 -4.89 -13.31
C ALA A 101 -3.45 -3.97 -13.86
N ILE A 102 -2.34 -4.53 -14.35
CA ILE A 102 -1.24 -3.74 -14.94
C ILE A 102 -1.74 -3.01 -16.19
N THR A 103 -2.48 -3.69 -17.06
CA THR A 103 -3.00 -3.10 -18.31
C THR A 103 -3.91 -1.90 -18.02
N GLU A 104 -4.80 -2.01 -17.03
CA GLU A 104 -5.69 -0.90 -16.67
C GLU A 104 -4.95 0.19 -15.90
N ALA A 105 -4.05 -0.17 -14.98
CA ALA A 105 -3.26 0.80 -14.22
C ALA A 105 -2.40 1.65 -15.15
N ASP A 106 -1.76 1.09 -16.17
CA ASP A 106 -0.96 1.83 -17.15
C ASP A 106 -1.77 2.92 -17.86
N ARG A 107 -3.04 2.62 -18.21
CA ARG A 107 -3.95 3.57 -18.84
C ARG A 107 -4.26 4.76 -17.92
N HIS A 108 -4.45 4.50 -16.63
CA HIS A 108 -4.67 5.52 -15.61
C HIS A 108 -3.38 6.31 -15.33
N ASN A 109 -2.24 5.62 -15.25
CA ASN A 109 -0.93 6.17 -14.90
C ASN A 109 -0.43 7.21 -15.90
N ILE A 110 -0.60 6.96 -17.20
CA ILE A 110 -0.23 7.91 -18.26
C ILE A 110 -1.05 9.21 -18.20
N ARG A 111 -2.21 9.19 -17.54
CA ARG A 111 -3.11 10.35 -17.40
C ARG A 111 -2.93 11.13 -16.09
N GLY A 112 -1.93 10.78 -15.29
CA GLY A 112 -1.54 11.52 -14.09
C GLY A 112 -1.97 10.89 -12.76
N GLU A 113 -2.91 9.94 -12.77
CA GLU A 113 -3.17 9.09 -11.60
C GLU A 113 -1.98 8.15 -11.35
N ARG A 114 -1.86 7.55 -10.17
CA ARG A 114 -0.81 6.57 -9.87
C ARG A 114 -1.39 5.38 -9.14
N ILE A 115 -1.25 4.20 -9.74
CA ILE A 115 -1.68 2.92 -9.19
C ILE A 115 -0.58 1.89 -9.44
N SER A 116 -0.10 1.25 -8.38
CA SER A 116 0.88 0.16 -8.44
C SER A 116 0.24 -1.19 -8.12
N ILE A 117 0.76 -2.24 -8.74
CA ILE A 117 0.27 -3.62 -8.59
C ILE A 117 1.36 -4.45 -7.93
N ASP A 118 1.08 -4.93 -6.73
CA ASP A 118 2.01 -5.77 -5.98
C ASP A 118 1.41 -7.16 -5.82
N THR A 119 2.25 -8.18 -5.99
CA THR A 119 1.77 -9.57 -6.02
C THR A 119 2.65 -10.47 -5.19
N ILE A 120 2.04 -11.50 -4.59
CA ILE A 120 2.78 -12.58 -3.96
C ILE A 120 2.04 -13.92 -4.17
N PRO A 121 2.69 -14.92 -4.81
CA PRO A 121 2.12 -16.24 -4.93
C PRO A 121 2.26 -16.99 -3.59
N LEU A 122 1.13 -17.37 -2.99
CA LEU A 122 1.06 -18.09 -1.71
C LEU A 122 -0.02 -19.16 -1.75
N VAL A 123 0.22 -20.25 -1.03
CA VAL A 123 -0.73 -21.35 -0.83
C VAL A 123 -0.69 -21.79 0.63
N GLY A 124 -1.78 -22.39 1.10
CA GLY A 124 -1.95 -22.79 2.50
C GLY A 124 -2.83 -21.81 3.27
N GLU A 125 -3.78 -22.33 4.05
CA GLU A 125 -4.78 -21.52 4.75
C GLU A 125 -4.14 -20.54 5.74
N LYS A 126 -3.13 -21.01 6.48
CA LYS A 126 -2.44 -20.22 7.50
C LYS A 126 -1.62 -19.10 6.87
N GLU A 127 -0.82 -19.43 5.87
CA GLU A 127 0.06 -18.50 5.16
C GLU A 127 -0.76 -17.42 4.45
N LEU A 128 -1.88 -17.81 3.82
CA LEU A 128 -2.80 -16.86 3.19
C LEU A 128 -3.49 -15.96 4.22
N ALA A 129 -3.95 -16.49 5.35
CA ALA A 129 -4.56 -15.69 6.41
C ALA A 129 -3.57 -14.67 6.99
N GLU A 130 -2.33 -15.08 7.27
CA GLU A 130 -1.27 -14.19 7.75
C GLU A 130 -0.95 -13.09 6.72
N ALA A 131 -0.86 -13.45 5.44
CA ALA A 131 -0.63 -12.48 4.38
C ALA A 131 -1.78 -11.47 4.24
N VAL A 132 -3.05 -11.93 4.29
CA VAL A 132 -4.23 -11.05 4.27
C VAL A 132 -4.22 -10.10 5.47
N ALA A 133 -3.97 -10.61 6.68
CA ALA A 133 -3.90 -9.79 7.89
C ALA A 133 -2.79 -8.72 7.81
N ALA A 134 -1.67 -9.03 7.15
CA ALA A 134 -0.57 -8.09 6.98
C ALA A 134 -0.90 -6.94 6.03
N VAL A 135 -1.86 -7.10 5.10
CA VAL A 135 -2.25 -6.05 4.14
C VAL A 135 -2.71 -4.78 4.84
N GLY A 136 -3.40 -4.88 5.99
CA GLY A 136 -3.85 -3.72 6.76
C GLY A 136 -2.71 -2.82 7.29
N ARG A 137 -1.47 -3.32 7.30
CA ARG A 137 -0.27 -2.58 7.76
C ARG A 137 0.55 -2.05 6.59
N ILE A 138 0.14 -2.32 5.35
CA ILE A 138 0.81 -1.84 4.15
C ILE A 138 0.21 -0.46 3.81
N PRO A 139 1.03 0.60 3.71
CA PRO A 139 0.53 1.92 3.37
C PRO A 139 0.01 1.94 1.92
N ARG A 140 -0.98 2.81 1.66
CA ARG A 140 -1.55 3.10 0.33
C ARG A 140 -2.37 1.98 -0.31
N VAL A 141 -2.68 0.89 0.39
CA VAL A 141 -3.51 -0.18 -0.18
C VAL A 141 -4.95 0.28 -0.33
N GLY A 142 -5.44 0.30 -1.57
CA GLY A 142 -6.84 0.58 -1.89
C GLY A 142 -7.67 -0.68 -2.13
N ALA A 143 -7.04 -1.75 -2.63
CA ALA A 143 -7.73 -3.01 -2.88
C ALA A 143 -6.85 -4.25 -2.67
N LEU A 144 -7.50 -5.35 -2.30
CA LEU A 144 -6.95 -6.69 -2.20
C LEU A 144 -7.70 -7.63 -3.15
N VAL A 145 -6.96 -8.38 -3.97
CA VAL A 145 -7.51 -9.42 -4.84
C VAL A 145 -7.05 -10.80 -4.39
N LEU A 146 -8.00 -11.67 -4.08
CA LEU A 146 -7.77 -13.06 -3.69
C LEU A 146 -7.96 -13.99 -4.89
N ALA A 147 -6.83 -14.47 -5.40
CA ALA A 147 -6.72 -15.23 -6.64
C ALA A 147 -6.46 -16.72 -6.36
N GLY A 148 -7.52 -17.47 -6.05
CA GLY A 148 -7.44 -18.87 -5.64
C GLY A 148 -8.41 -19.81 -6.35
N SER A 149 -8.15 -21.11 -6.21
CA SER A 149 -9.07 -22.18 -6.62
C SER A 149 -9.95 -22.68 -5.47
N LEU A 150 -9.55 -22.42 -4.22
CA LEU A 150 -10.34 -22.65 -3.01
C LEU A 150 -9.76 -21.80 -1.87
N MET A 151 -10.58 -20.98 -1.21
CA MET A 151 -10.17 -20.20 -0.04
C MET A 151 -11.32 -20.08 0.96
N GLY A 152 -11.05 -20.37 2.24
CA GLY A 152 -12.05 -20.36 3.30
C GLY A 152 -11.41 -20.33 4.69
N GLY A 153 -12.21 -20.62 5.73
CA GLY A 153 -11.70 -20.73 7.10
C GLY A 153 -11.09 -19.43 7.59
N LYS A 154 -9.86 -19.51 8.14
CA LYS A 154 -9.14 -18.36 8.70
C LYS A 154 -8.95 -17.22 7.71
N ILE A 155 -8.80 -17.53 6.41
CA ILE A 155 -8.67 -16.49 5.38
C ILE A 155 -9.91 -15.60 5.36
N SER A 156 -11.11 -16.18 5.52
CA SER A 156 -12.37 -15.43 5.52
C SER A 156 -12.53 -14.55 6.76
N GLU A 157 -12.02 -15.01 7.91
CA GLU A 157 -11.99 -14.22 9.14
C GLU A 157 -11.09 -12.99 8.99
N GLU A 158 -9.89 -13.17 8.44
CA GLU A 158 -8.95 -12.06 8.21
C GLU A 158 -9.47 -11.09 7.14
N VAL A 159 -10.12 -11.58 6.08
CA VAL A 159 -10.81 -10.71 5.11
C VAL A 159 -11.84 -9.82 5.79
N ASP A 160 -12.68 -10.38 6.65
CA ASP A 160 -13.73 -9.62 7.35
C ASP A 160 -13.13 -8.56 8.31
N LYS A 161 -12.02 -8.89 8.98
CA LYS A 161 -11.29 -7.94 9.84
C LYS A 161 -10.69 -6.79 9.05
N VAL A 162 -9.88 -7.11 8.02
CA VAL A 162 -9.16 -6.06 7.27
C VAL A 162 -10.15 -5.11 6.60
N LYS A 163 -11.28 -5.60 6.10
CA LYS A 163 -12.35 -4.75 5.55
C LYS A 163 -13.02 -3.82 6.55
N LYS A 164 -13.19 -4.26 7.80
CA LYS A 164 -13.84 -3.46 8.85
C LYS A 164 -12.89 -2.41 9.40
N GLU A 165 -11.61 -2.75 9.50
CA GLU A 165 -10.58 -1.92 10.13
C GLU A 165 -9.92 -0.96 9.14
N HIS A 166 -9.84 -1.36 7.87
CA HIS A 166 -9.23 -0.59 6.79
C HIS A 166 -10.26 -0.42 5.67
N ASP A 167 -10.48 0.82 5.20
CA ASP A 167 -11.40 1.13 4.09
C ASP A 167 -10.85 0.60 2.77
N MET A 168 -10.86 -0.73 2.64
CA MET A 168 -10.19 -1.49 1.60
C MET A 168 -11.18 -2.39 0.90
N ILE A 169 -11.16 -2.33 -0.44
CA ILE A 169 -12.00 -3.16 -1.29
C ILE A 169 -11.39 -4.56 -1.39
N VAL A 170 -12.18 -5.61 -1.13
CA VAL A 170 -11.75 -7.00 -1.34
C VAL A 170 -12.49 -7.62 -2.50
N ILE A 171 -11.73 -8.07 -3.50
CA ILE A 171 -12.21 -8.80 -4.66
C ILE A 171 -11.74 -10.25 -4.54
N SER A 172 -12.65 -11.20 -4.74
CA SER A 172 -12.33 -12.63 -4.80
C SER A 172 -12.56 -13.12 -6.21
N LEU A 173 -11.72 -14.05 -6.68
CA LEU A 173 -12.13 -14.88 -7.81
C LEU A 173 -13.32 -15.76 -7.42
N SER A 174 -14.11 -16.16 -8.42
CA SER A 174 -15.17 -17.15 -8.24
C SER A 174 -14.57 -18.52 -7.94
N MET A 175 -14.50 -18.86 -6.66
CA MET A 175 -13.96 -20.13 -6.17
C MET A 175 -14.83 -20.71 -5.03
N PRO A 176 -14.79 -22.03 -4.79
CA PRO A 176 -15.32 -22.62 -3.57
C PRO A 176 -14.68 -22.05 -2.30
N GLY A 177 -15.45 -22.05 -1.22
CA GLY A 177 -15.02 -21.62 0.11
C GLY A 177 -15.61 -20.28 0.56
N SER A 178 -15.53 -20.04 1.87
CA SER A 178 -16.24 -18.95 2.56
C SER A 178 -15.69 -17.55 2.25
N VAL A 179 -14.53 -17.41 1.60
CA VAL A 179 -13.96 -16.10 1.26
C VAL A 179 -14.88 -15.31 0.33
N THR A 180 -15.54 -15.99 -0.61
CA THR A 180 -16.45 -15.37 -1.57
C THR A 180 -17.66 -14.70 -0.91
N GLU A 181 -18.08 -15.16 0.27
CA GLU A 181 -19.18 -14.57 1.03
C GLU A 181 -18.76 -13.25 1.71
N LYS A 182 -17.47 -13.14 2.03
CA LYS A 182 -16.88 -11.99 2.74
C LYS A 182 -16.36 -10.91 1.78
N ALA A 183 -16.00 -11.26 0.56
CA ALA A 183 -15.58 -10.32 -0.47
C ALA A 183 -16.66 -9.29 -0.82
N ASP A 184 -16.24 -8.11 -1.29
CA ASP A 184 -17.13 -7.08 -1.84
C ASP A 184 -17.63 -7.48 -3.22
N LEU A 185 -16.71 -8.00 -4.04
CA LEU A 185 -17.00 -8.51 -5.38
C LEU A 185 -16.42 -9.90 -5.58
N VAL A 186 -17.15 -10.73 -6.32
CA VAL A 186 -16.74 -12.06 -6.76
C VAL A 186 -16.73 -12.07 -8.28
N ILE A 187 -15.54 -12.17 -8.88
CA ILE A 187 -15.36 -12.08 -10.33
C ILE A 187 -14.87 -13.42 -10.89
N THR A 188 -15.49 -13.90 -11.97
CA THR A 188 -15.14 -15.19 -12.55
C THR A 188 -13.86 -15.14 -13.39
N ASP A 189 -13.74 -14.12 -14.25
CA ASP A 189 -12.56 -13.96 -15.11
C ASP A 189 -11.42 -13.27 -14.35
N PRO A 190 -10.23 -13.90 -14.24
CA PRO A 190 -9.14 -13.33 -13.47
C PRO A 190 -8.59 -12.03 -14.07
N VAL A 191 -8.53 -11.92 -15.40
CA VAL A 191 -8.05 -10.68 -16.04
C VAL A 191 -9.01 -9.53 -15.73
N GLN A 192 -10.32 -9.76 -15.86
CA GLN A 192 -11.35 -8.80 -15.50
C GLN A 192 -11.32 -8.42 -14.02
N ALA A 193 -11.03 -9.37 -13.12
CA ALA A 193 -10.88 -9.07 -11.70
C ALA A 193 -9.77 -8.04 -11.45
N GLY A 194 -8.65 -8.14 -12.18
CA GLY A 194 -7.57 -7.16 -12.14
C GLY A 194 -7.98 -5.78 -12.65
N VAL A 195 -8.67 -5.72 -13.79
CA VAL A 195 -9.20 -4.47 -14.36
C VAL A 195 -10.17 -3.79 -13.38
N ILE A 196 -11.12 -4.56 -12.83
CA ILE A 196 -12.10 -4.06 -11.86
C ILE A 196 -11.42 -3.56 -10.59
N ALA A 197 -10.36 -4.23 -10.12
CA ALA A 197 -9.61 -3.78 -8.95
C ALA A 197 -9.03 -2.37 -9.14
N VAL A 198 -8.48 -2.07 -10.33
CA VAL A 198 -7.98 -0.73 -10.67
C VAL A 198 -9.13 0.26 -10.76
N MET A 199 -10.17 -0.06 -11.53
CA MET A 199 -11.33 0.82 -11.69
C MET A 199 -12.04 1.15 -10.37
N ALA A 200 -11.99 0.24 -9.40
CA ALA A 200 -12.63 0.42 -8.10
C ALA A 200 -11.93 1.44 -7.19
N ILE A 201 -10.63 1.66 -7.38
CA ILE A 201 -9.84 2.59 -6.58
C ILE A 201 -9.45 3.85 -7.35
N ALA A 202 -9.67 3.87 -8.66
CA ALA A 202 -9.33 4.98 -9.51
C ALA A 202 -10.31 6.15 -9.32
N ASP A 203 -9.81 7.35 -9.07
CA ASP A 203 -10.64 8.55 -8.88
C ASP A 203 -11.30 9.03 -10.19
N THR A 204 -10.69 8.64 -11.31
CA THR A 204 -11.13 9.01 -12.66
C THR A 204 -12.16 8.04 -13.24
N ALA A 205 -12.40 6.90 -12.58
CA ALA A 205 -13.37 5.92 -13.01
C ALA A 205 -14.79 6.30 -12.56
N ILE A 206 -15.77 6.14 -13.46
CA ILE A 206 -17.21 6.29 -13.13
C ILE A 206 -17.69 5.09 -12.28
N PHE A 207 -16.89 4.04 -12.19
CA PHE A 207 -17.21 2.79 -11.52
C PHE A 207 -17.16 2.97 -10.00
N ASP A 208 -18.32 2.80 -9.36
CA ASP A 208 -18.46 2.88 -7.91
C ASP A 208 -19.03 1.55 -7.40
N ILE A 209 -18.21 0.82 -6.64
CA ILE A 209 -18.59 -0.47 -6.05
C ILE A 209 -19.86 -0.35 -5.20
N LYS A 210 -20.07 0.78 -4.52
CA LYS A 210 -21.24 0.99 -3.64
C LYS A 210 -22.55 1.04 -4.42
N LYS A 211 -22.50 1.31 -5.73
CA LYS A 211 -23.69 1.36 -6.61
C LYS A 211 -24.04 0.00 -7.23
N ILE A 212 -23.21 -1.02 -7.02
CA ILE A 212 -23.39 -2.33 -7.63
C ILE A 212 -24.40 -3.15 -6.80
N LYS A 213 -25.52 -3.52 -7.42
CA LYS A 213 -26.59 -4.30 -6.77
C LYS A 213 -26.30 -5.80 -6.65
N ARG A 214 -25.33 -6.32 -7.39
CA ARG A 214 -24.97 -7.76 -7.44
C ARG A 214 -23.52 -7.95 -7.00
N LYS A 215 -23.27 -8.93 -6.13
CA LYS A 215 -21.91 -9.24 -5.67
C LYS A 215 -21.09 -10.11 -6.64
N ARG A 216 -21.69 -10.75 -7.64
CA ARG A 216 -21.03 -11.77 -8.48
C ARG A 216 -21.16 -11.47 -9.98
N PHE A 217 -20.05 -11.58 -10.71
CA PHE A 217 -19.92 -11.30 -12.15
C PHE A 217 -19.14 -12.39 -12.89
#